data_AF-A0A1A6FXJ0-F1
#
_entry.id   AF-A0A1A6FXJ0-F1
#
_cell.length_a   1.000
_cell.length_b   1.000
_cell.length_c   1.000
_cell.angle_alpha   90.00
_cell.angle_beta   90.00
_cell.angle_gamma   90.00
#
_symmetry.space_group_name_H-M   'P 1'
#
loop_
_entity.id
_entity.type
_entity.pdbx_description
1 polymer ?
#
loop_
_entity_poly.entity_id
_entity_poly.type
_entity_poly.pdbx_seq_one_letter_code
_entity_poly.pdbx_strand_id
1 'polypeptide(L)'
;MMVKFAVNRFGRIGPLVTGASFMSGKVDVFAINGPFINLSYIVYMVQYDSTHGKFNSTVKAENRKLVIHDNFGIVEGLIMTVHAIPYTQKTVGGHSGKLWCYGHGATQSITPTSLVLRSVSTTALTCCLEKAIKYDDIKKMVKQALKGPLKGILGYDEDQVVSCDLNNDPHSSTFGAVW
;
A
#
# COMPACT_ATOMS: atom_id res chain seq x y z
N MET A 1 -19.77 1.46 -19.16
CA MET A 1 -20.40 2.07 -17.97
C MET A 1 -19.33 2.25 -16.92
N MET A 2 -19.20 3.45 -16.32
CA MET A 2 -18.29 3.71 -15.20
C MET A 2 -18.97 3.25 -13.89
N VAL A 3 -18.24 2.65 -12.96
CA VAL A 3 -18.84 1.96 -11.79
C VAL A 3 -19.05 2.92 -10.61
N LYS A 4 -19.78 2.52 -9.54
CA LYS A 4 -20.15 3.34 -8.35
C LYS A 4 -20.02 2.55 -6.99
N PHE A 5 -19.51 3.18 -5.90
CA PHE A 5 -18.91 2.71 -4.56
C PHE A 5 -19.11 3.82 -3.47
N ALA A 6 -18.56 3.69 -2.25
CA ALA A 6 -18.45 4.78 -1.26
C ALA A 6 -17.14 4.67 -0.43
N VAL A 7 -16.50 5.79 -0.06
CA VAL A 7 -15.40 5.81 0.92
C VAL A 7 -15.98 6.07 2.31
N ASN A 8 -16.00 5.04 3.16
CA ASN A 8 -16.40 5.17 4.56
C ASN A 8 -15.16 5.31 5.46
N ARG A 9 -15.20 6.22 6.43
CA ARG A 9 -14.07 6.60 7.32
C ARG A 9 -12.87 7.13 6.53
N PHE A 10 -12.99 8.37 6.05
CA PHE A 10 -11.97 9.09 5.28
C PHE A 10 -10.72 9.51 6.11
N GLY A 11 -9.98 8.52 6.62
CA GLY A 11 -8.64 8.69 7.20
C GLY A 11 -7.54 8.60 6.14
N ARG A 12 -6.31 8.19 6.51
CA ARG A 12 -5.15 8.13 5.58
C ARG A 12 -5.41 7.42 4.24
N ILE A 13 -6.22 6.36 4.22
CA ILE A 13 -6.53 5.59 3.00
C ILE A 13 -7.49 6.35 2.06
N GLY A 14 -8.34 7.23 2.60
CA GLY A 14 -9.39 7.92 1.86
C GLY A 14 -8.88 8.82 0.72
N PRO A 15 -7.97 9.77 0.97
CA PRO A 15 -7.34 10.59 -0.06
C PRO A 15 -6.62 9.75 -1.12
N LEU A 16 -5.86 8.72 -0.72
CA LEU A 16 -5.10 7.87 -1.65
C LEU A 16 -6.02 7.12 -2.61
N VAL A 17 -7.08 6.49 -2.09
CA VAL A 17 -8.09 5.82 -2.90
C VAL A 17 -8.78 6.80 -3.87
N THR A 18 -8.98 8.05 -3.43
CA THR A 18 -9.61 9.13 -4.22
C THR A 18 -8.72 9.64 -5.35
N GLY A 19 -7.42 9.83 -5.07
CA GLY A 19 -6.43 10.19 -6.07
C GLY A 19 -6.22 9.08 -7.11
N ALA A 20 -6.11 7.83 -6.65
CA ALA A 20 -5.98 6.66 -7.51
C ALA A 20 -7.20 6.45 -8.43
N SER A 21 -8.43 6.65 -7.94
CA SER A 21 -9.62 6.62 -8.81
C SER A 21 -9.55 7.68 -9.91
N PHE A 22 -9.22 8.92 -9.54
CA PHE A 22 -9.13 10.03 -10.50
C PHE A 22 -8.06 9.79 -11.56
N MET A 23 -6.85 9.39 -11.16
CA MET A 23 -5.76 9.03 -12.07
C MET A 23 -6.11 7.85 -12.99
N SER A 24 -6.92 6.90 -12.51
CA SER A 24 -7.27 5.72 -13.29
C SER A 24 -8.24 5.99 -14.45
N GLY A 25 -9.10 7.02 -14.32
CA GLY A 25 -10.21 7.32 -15.23
C GLY A 25 -11.27 6.21 -15.39
N LYS A 26 -11.14 5.08 -14.69
CA LYS A 26 -11.99 3.88 -14.85
C LYS A 26 -13.13 3.80 -13.84
N VAL A 27 -12.94 4.49 -12.72
CA VAL A 27 -13.77 4.44 -11.52
C VAL A 27 -13.80 5.86 -10.94
N ASP A 28 -14.96 6.32 -10.49
CA ASP A 28 -15.22 7.71 -10.08
C ASP A 28 -15.04 7.82 -8.51
N VAL A 29 -15.55 8.84 -7.76
CA VAL A 29 -15.33 8.97 -6.26
C VAL A 29 -16.53 8.99 -5.22
N PHE A 30 -17.81 8.83 -5.60
CA PHE A 30 -19.11 9.07 -4.86
C PHE A 30 -19.07 9.58 -3.41
N ALA A 31 -19.69 8.84 -2.50
CA ALA A 31 -19.96 9.31 -1.17
C ALA A 31 -18.69 9.15 -0.35
N ILE A 32 -18.31 10.23 0.32
CA ILE A 32 -17.23 10.25 1.31
C ILE A 32 -17.88 10.50 2.67
N ASN A 33 -17.68 9.57 3.61
CA ASN A 33 -18.14 9.71 4.99
C ASN A 33 -16.95 9.80 5.96
N GLY A 34 -16.95 10.82 6.80
CA GLY A 34 -15.92 11.07 7.81
C GLY A 34 -16.55 11.70 9.06
N PRO A 35 -16.95 10.91 10.08
CA PRO A 35 -17.72 11.41 11.22
C PRO A 35 -16.99 12.41 12.14
N PHE A 36 -15.70 12.68 11.88
CA PHE A 36 -14.86 13.56 12.69
C PHE A 36 -14.17 14.66 11.86
N ILE A 37 -14.56 14.87 10.60
CA ILE A 37 -13.94 15.84 9.69
C ILE A 37 -14.98 16.58 8.84
N ASN A 38 -14.76 17.88 8.61
CA ASN A 38 -15.64 18.71 7.78
C ASN A 38 -15.19 18.70 6.31
N LEU A 39 -16.06 19.08 5.38
CA LEU A 39 -15.82 19.12 3.94
C LEU A 39 -14.58 19.95 3.56
N SER A 40 -14.37 21.10 4.20
CA SER A 40 -13.16 21.92 3.99
C SER A 40 -11.86 21.19 4.36
N TYR A 41 -11.92 20.36 5.41
CA TYR A 41 -10.79 19.54 5.85
C TYR A 41 -10.57 18.32 4.94
N ILE A 42 -11.66 17.72 4.42
CA ILE A 42 -11.59 16.68 3.38
C ILE A 42 -10.89 17.21 2.12
N VAL A 43 -11.27 18.40 1.65
CA VAL A 43 -10.62 19.05 0.49
C VAL A 43 -9.14 19.30 0.77
N TYR A 44 -8.78 19.79 1.96
CA TYR A 44 -7.39 19.96 2.37
C TYR A 44 -6.60 18.63 2.38
N MET A 45 -7.14 17.57 2.99
CA MET A 45 -6.51 16.24 3.04
C MET A 45 -6.33 15.59 1.66
N VAL A 46 -7.18 15.92 0.69
CA VAL A 46 -7.04 15.50 -0.70
C VAL A 46 -5.98 16.34 -1.42
N GLN A 47 -5.96 17.65 -1.16
CA GLN A 47 -5.08 18.60 -1.86
C GLN A 47 -3.61 18.49 -1.43
N TYR A 48 -3.33 18.06 -0.20
CA TYR A 48 -1.99 18.01 0.39
C TYR A 48 -1.75 16.71 1.17
N ASP A 49 -0.88 15.84 0.64
CA ASP A 49 -0.30 14.71 1.38
C ASP A 49 1.20 14.96 1.64
N SER A 50 1.66 14.62 2.84
CA SER A 50 3.05 14.90 3.25
C SER A 50 4.08 13.87 2.75
N THR A 51 3.63 12.74 2.21
CA THR A 51 4.44 11.70 1.56
C THR A 51 4.23 11.74 0.04
N HIS A 52 2.98 11.87 -0.39
CA HIS A 52 2.55 11.75 -1.78
C HIS A 52 2.45 13.10 -2.51
N GLY A 53 2.69 14.23 -1.81
CA GLY A 53 2.78 15.56 -2.41
C GLY A 53 1.44 16.27 -2.57
N LYS A 54 1.39 17.28 -3.46
CA LYS A 54 0.15 17.99 -3.77
C LYS A 54 -0.62 17.24 -4.85
N PHE A 55 -1.94 17.15 -4.70
CA PHE A 55 -2.80 16.55 -5.71
C PHE A 55 -3.10 17.55 -6.85
N ASN A 56 -2.82 17.18 -8.09
CA ASN A 56 -2.76 18.12 -9.22
C ASN A 56 -4.12 18.39 -9.90
N SER A 57 -5.27 18.13 -9.26
CA SER A 57 -6.59 18.21 -9.91
C SER A 57 -7.77 18.46 -8.96
N THR A 58 -8.88 18.97 -9.50
CA THR A 58 -10.12 19.28 -8.75
C THR A 58 -10.97 18.01 -8.54
N VAL A 59 -11.36 17.72 -7.29
CA VAL A 59 -11.99 16.43 -6.92
C VAL A 59 -13.50 16.54 -6.67
N LYS A 60 -14.26 15.68 -7.35
CA LYS A 60 -15.69 15.33 -7.14
C LYS A 60 -15.89 13.83 -7.50
N ALA A 61 -17.11 13.31 -7.48
CA ALA A 61 -17.31 11.97 -6.92
C ALA A 61 -18.53 11.14 -7.44
N GLU A 62 -18.35 9.96 -8.09
CA GLU A 62 -19.32 8.82 -8.25
C GLU A 62 -18.89 7.25 -8.37
N ASN A 63 -17.65 6.73 -8.11
CA ASN A 63 -17.18 5.36 -7.61
C ASN A 63 -16.85 3.94 -8.40
N ARG A 64 -17.05 2.65 -7.89
CA ARG A 64 -16.33 1.28 -8.20
C ARG A 64 -17.09 -0.10 -7.95
N LYS A 65 -16.68 -1.25 -8.56
CA LYS A 65 -16.63 -2.66 -7.98
C LYS A 65 -15.48 -3.54 -8.61
N LEU A 66 -15.20 -4.77 -8.11
CA LEU A 66 -13.90 -5.53 -8.11
C LEU A 66 -14.08 -7.10 -8.08
N VAL A 67 -13.11 -7.92 -8.58
CA VAL A 67 -12.76 -9.35 -8.19
C VAL A 67 -11.25 -9.71 -8.49
N ILE A 68 -10.69 -10.81 -7.94
CA ILE A 68 -9.26 -11.25 -7.78
C ILE A 68 -9.05 -12.73 -8.27
N HIS A 69 -7.80 -13.21 -8.53
CA HIS A 69 -7.45 -14.66 -8.60
C HIS A 69 -5.96 -15.01 -8.30
N ASP A 70 -5.69 -16.27 -7.94
CA ASP A 70 -4.43 -16.90 -7.48
C ASP A 70 -3.57 -17.57 -8.57
N ASN A 71 -2.26 -17.80 -8.27
CA ASN A 71 -1.55 -19.06 -8.58
C ASN A 71 -0.14 -19.16 -7.91
N PHE A 72 0.12 -20.16 -7.05
CA PHE A 72 1.42 -20.84 -6.81
C PHE A 72 1.26 -21.94 -5.75
N GLY A 73 1.90 -23.11 -5.95
CA GLY A 73 1.96 -24.19 -4.95
C GLY A 73 3.12 -23.99 -3.96
N ILE A 74 2.83 -23.31 -2.85
CA ILE A 74 3.75 -23.18 -1.70
C ILE A 74 3.42 -24.29 -0.71
N VAL A 75 4.40 -25.11 -0.33
CA VAL A 75 4.22 -26.19 0.67
C VAL A 75 4.08 -25.57 2.06
N GLU A 76 4.99 -24.68 2.39
CA GLU A 76 5.00 -23.88 3.61
C GLU A 76 5.77 -22.58 3.36
N GLY A 77 5.43 -21.53 4.11
CA GLY A 77 6.09 -20.24 3.99
C GLY A 77 5.93 -19.37 5.22
N LEU A 78 6.99 -18.64 5.55
CA LEU A 78 7.04 -17.63 6.59
C LEU A 78 7.16 -16.26 5.93
N ILE A 79 6.36 -15.31 6.40
CA ILE A 79 6.36 -13.94 5.92
C ILE A 79 6.72 -13.01 7.08
N MET A 80 7.66 -12.10 6.85
CA MET A 80 7.97 -11.00 7.75
C MET A 80 7.85 -9.68 6.96
N THR A 81 7.11 -8.72 7.50
CA THR A 81 6.94 -7.39 6.90
C THR A 81 7.63 -6.34 7.75
N VAL A 82 8.58 -5.61 7.15
CA VAL A 82 9.11 -4.38 7.74
C VAL A 82 8.14 -3.26 7.37
N HIS A 83 7.23 -2.96 8.30
CA HIS A 83 6.09 -2.07 8.05
C HIS A 83 6.39 -0.61 8.43
N ALA A 84 5.84 0.34 7.67
CA ALA A 84 5.84 1.76 8.04
C ALA A 84 4.94 2.06 9.24
N ILE A 85 5.09 3.24 9.85
CA ILE A 85 4.33 3.67 11.04
C ILE A 85 2.81 3.77 10.71
N PRO A 86 1.97 2.88 11.27
CA PRO A 86 0.52 2.95 11.08
C PRO A 86 -0.07 4.08 11.92
N TYR A 87 -1.25 4.58 11.53
CA TYR A 87 -1.96 5.64 12.25
C TYR A 87 -2.28 5.31 13.72
N THR A 88 -2.33 4.03 14.07
CA THR A 88 -2.64 3.53 15.42
C THR A 88 -1.46 3.59 16.40
N GLN A 89 -0.23 3.83 15.93
CA GLN A 89 0.95 3.91 16.77
C GLN A 89 1.17 5.34 17.27
N LYS A 90 1.66 5.50 18.50
CA LYS A 90 1.77 6.81 19.15
C LYS A 90 3.07 7.53 18.79
N THR A 91 3.01 8.86 18.67
CA THR A 91 4.21 9.71 18.49
C THR A 91 5.16 9.67 19.69
N VAL A 92 4.60 9.57 20.90
CA VAL A 92 5.33 9.55 22.18
C VAL A 92 4.85 8.40 23.06
N GLY A 93 5.62 8.07 24.10
CA GLY A 93 5.28 7.04 25.06
C GLY A 93 3.89 7.20 25.68
N GLY A 94 3.10 6.14 25.76
CA GLY A 94 1.83 6.16 26.49
C GLY A 94 0.96 4.91 26.32
N HIS A 95 -0.09 4.78 27.14
CA HIS A 95 -0.91 3.57 27.22
C HIS A 95 -1.55 3.15 25.87
N SER A 96 -1.20 1.97 25.37
CA SER A 96 -1.81 1.33 24.20
C SER A 96 -2.50 0.04 24.63
N GLY A 97 -3.82 -0.04 24.46
CA GLY A 97 -4.67 -1.02 25.14
C GLY A 97 -4.35 -2.48 24.80
N LYS A 98 -4.57 -2.91 23.55
CA LYS A 98 -4.44 -4.33 23.15
C LYS A 98 -3.03 -4.74 22.70
N LEU A 99 -2.20 -3.80 22.25
CA LEU A 99 -0.81 -4.03 21.87
C LEU A 99 0.09 -3.04 22.60
N TRP A 100 0.76 -3.50 23.65
CA TRP A 100 1.64 -2.68 24.49
C TRP A 100 2.79 -2.04 23.70
N CYS A 101 3.33 -2.74 22.69
CA CYS A 101 4.42 -2.27 21.83
C CYS A 101 4.08 -0.98 21.06
N TYR A 102 2.81 -0.76 20.69
CA TYR A 102 2.35 0.50 20.08
C TYR A 102 2.29 1.69 21.05
N GLY A 103 2.52 1.43 22.34
CA GLY A 103 2.71 2.47 23.35
C GLY A 103 4.09 3.12 23.33
N HIS A 104 5.06 2.60 22.56
CA HIS A 104 6.36 3.23 22.35
C HIS A 104 6.28 4.33 21.27
N GLY A 105 7.15 5.35 21.40
CA GLY A 105 7.21 6.47 20.46
C GLY A 105 7.67 6.03 19.07
N ALA A 106 6.75 6.09 18.10
CA ALA A 106 6.94 5.55 16.75
C ALA A 106 8.12 6.14 15.97
N THR A 107 8.53 7.36 16.28
CA THR A 107 9.66 8.04 15.63
C THR A 107 11.01 7.71 16.26
N GLN A 108 11.05 6.94 17.35
CA GLN A 108 12.24 6.72 18.19
C GLN A 108 12.55 5.24 18.46
N SER A 109 11.68 4.31 18.04
CA SER A 109 11.81 2.88 18.36
C SER A 109 11.39 1.98 17.21
N ILE A 110 12.15 0.91 17.00
CA ILE A 110 11.70 -0.25 16.22
C ILE A 110 10.74 -1.06 17.11
N THR A 111 9.56 -1.39 16.61
CA THR A 111 8.64 -2.32 17.29
C THR A 111 8.59 -3.65 16.52
N PRO A 112 8.15 -4.77 17.14
CA PRO A 112 7.99 -6.06 16.47
C PRO A 112 7.02 -6.03 15.26
N THR A 113 6.30 -4.93 15.05
CA THR A 113 5.24 -4.77 14.05
C THR A 113 5.43 -3.55 13.14
N SER A 114 6.42 -2.68 13.38
CA SER A 114 6.67 -1.47 12.59
C SER A 114 8.06 -0.87 12.82
N LEU A 115 8.61 -0.27 11.76
CA LEU A 115 9.85 0.48 11.71
C LEU A 115 9.56 2.00 11.61
N VAL A 116 10.59 2.82 11.81
CA VAL A 116 10.58 4.28 11.67
C VAL A 116 10.50 4.74 10.19
N LEU A 117 9.59 4.17 9.41
CA LEU A 117 9.33 4.52 8.01
C LEU A 117 7.96 5.20 7.85
N ARG A 118 7.81 6.07 6.85
CA ARG A 118 6.62 6.93 6.72
C ARG A 118 5.44 6.29 5.98
N SER A 119 5.70 5.50 4.94
CA SER A 119 4.65 4.96 4.06
C SER A 119 5.02 3.61 3.44
N VAL A 120 6.12 3.54 2.67
CA VAL A 120 6.56 2.30 2.03
C VAL A 120 7.00 1.26 3.06
N SER A 121 6.59 0.02 2.83
CA SER A 121 6.89 -1.17 3.61
C SER A 121 7.47 -2.24 2.70
N THR A 122 8.30 -3.15 3.22
CA THR A 122 8.81 -4.30 2.45
C THR A 122 8.44 -5.62 3.10
N THR A 123 8.30 -6.67 2.28
CA THR A 123 7.89 -8.01 2.69
C THR A 123 8.97 -9.01 2.30
N ALA A 124 9.54 -9.70 3.30
CA ALA A 124 10.38 -10.86 3.11
C ALA A 124 9.52 -12.12 3.20
N LEU A 125 9.39 -12.83 2.08
CA LEU A 125 8.75 -14.15 2.00
C LEU A 125 9.85 -15.22 1.88
N THR A 126 9.92 -16.12 2.85
CA THR A 126 10.72 -17.34 2.79
C THR A 126 9.77 -18.52 2.64
N CYS A 127 9.94 -19.35 1.61
CA CYS A 127 9.02 -20.47 1.37
C CYS A 127 9.72 -21.71 0.82
N CYS A 128 9.14 -22.86 1.14
CA CYS A 128 9.47 -24.15 0.55
C CYS A 128 8.52 -24.41 -0.62
N LEU A 129 9.10 -24.59 -1.81
CA LEU A 129 8.38 -24.90 -3.03
C LEU A 129 8.34 -26.41 -3.25
N GLU A 130 7.26 -26.93 -3.83
CA GLU A 130 7.11 -28.36 -4.17
C GLU A 130 8.21 -28.89 -5.10
N LYS A 131 8.82 -27.98 -5.90
CA LYS A 131 9.81 -28.30 -6.92
C LYS A 131 10.98 -27.34 -6.79
N ALA A 132 12.19 -27.88 -6.85
CA ALA A 132 13.41 -27.08 -6.88
C ALA A 132 13.46 -26.21 -8.15
N ILE A 133 13.78 -24.93 -7.98
CA ILE A 133 13.86 -23.94 -9.05
C ILE A 133 14.98 -22.94 -8.73
N LYS A 134 15.64 -22.38 -9.75
CA LYS A 134 16.69 -21.36 -9.57
C LYS A 134 16.09 -19.96 -9.47
N TYR A 135 16.76 -19.06 -8.77
CA TYR A 135 16.30 -17.68 -8.59
C TYR A 135 16.11 -16.94 -9.93
N ASP A 136 16.99 -17.17 -10.91
CA ASP A 136 16.84 -16.60 -12.26
C ASP A 136 15.58 -17.08 -12.99
N ASP A 137 15.12 -18.30 -12.71
CA ASP A 137 13.88 -18.84 -13.29
C ASP A 137 12.65 -18.28 -12.56
N ILE A 138 12.74 -18.00 -11.25
CA ILE A 138 11.75 -17.21 -10.52
C ILE A 138 11.65 -15.80 -11.13
N LYS A 139 12.78 -15.10 -11.34
CA LYS A 139 12.82 -13.77 -12.00
C LYS A 139 12.16 -13.79 -13.37
N LYS A 140 12.48 -14.79 -14.22
CA LYS A 140 11.84 -14.97 -15.53
C LYS A 140 10.33 -15.18 -15.42
N MET A 141 9.88 -16.02 -14.48
CA MET A 141 8.45 -16.27 -14.26
C MET A 141 7.71 -15.04 -13.73
N VAL A 142 8.31 -14.26 -12.84
CA VAL A 142 7.77 -12.96 -12.42
C VAL A 142 7.67 -12.03 -13.63
N LYS A 143 8.75 -11.84 -14.40
CA LYS A 143 8.75 -11.06 -15.66
C LYS A 143 7.72 -11.55 -16.68
N GLN A 144 7.39 -12.84 -16.70
CA GLN A 144 6.33 -13.41 -17.53
C GLN A 144 4.92 -13.10 -16.98
N ALA A 145 4.71 -13.19 -15.67
CA ALA A 145 3.44 -12.85 -15.03
C ALA A 145 3.07 -11.36 -15.21
N LEU A 146 4.06 -10.46 -15.22
CA LEU A 146 3.89 -9.03 -15.57
C LEU A 146 3.36 -8.79 -16.98
N LYS A 147 3.59 -9.72 -17.92
CA LYS A 147 3.05 -9.64 -19.30
C LYS A 147 1.61 -10.15 -19.38
N GLY A 148 1.16 -10.90 -18.38
CA GLY A 148 -0.17 -11.51 -18.29
C GLY A 148 -1.05 -10.83 -17.24
N PRO A 149 -1.68 -11.59 -16.32
CA PRO A 149 -2.75 -11.08 -15.45
C PRO A 149 -2.27 -10.10 -14.37
N LEU A 150 -0.97 -10.05 -14.06
CA LEU A 150 -0.43 -9.16 -13.03
C LEU A 150 0.08 -7.81 -13.60
N LYS A 151 -0.14 -7.54 -14.90
CA LYS A 151 0.30 -6.30 -15.55
C LYS A 151 -0.30 -5.07 -14.87
N GLY A 152 0.56 -4.22 -14.28
CA GLY A 152 0.15 -3.02 -13.55
C GLY A 152 -0.45 -3.30 -12.16
N ILE A 153 -0.32 -4.53 -11.65
CA ILE A 153 -0.63 -4.92 -10.27
C ILE A 153 0.65 -5.29 -9.52
N LEU A 154 1.52 -6.06 -10.18
CA LEU A 154 2.88 -6.34 -9.73
C LEU A 154 3.84 -5.45 -10.52
N GLY A 155 4.78 -4.82 -9.84
CA GLY A 155 5.96 -4.17 -10.39
C GLY A 155 7.18 -5.10 -10.28
N TYR A 156 8.26 -4.76 -10.98
CA TYR A 156 9.50 -5.51 -10.93
C TYR A 156 10.67 -4.57 -11.23
N ASP A 157 11.72 -4.66 -10.42
CA ASP A 157 12.84 -3.73 -10.43
C ASP A 157 14.18 -4.48 -10.38
N GLU A 158 15.19 -4.00 -11.10
CA GLU A 158 16.56 -4.57 -11.13
C GLU A 158 17.62 -3.56 -10.69
N ASP A 159 17.21 -2.37 -10.27
CA ASP A 159 18.08 -1.33 -9.72
C ASP A 159 18.15 -1.44 -8.18
N GLN A 160 19.16 -0.79 -7.59
CA GLN A 160 19.35 -0.78 -6.14
C GLN A 160 18.42 0.25 -5.46
N VAL A 161 17.11 0.02 -5.56
CA VAL A 161 16.07 0.91 -5.01
C VAL A 161 15.99 0.87 -3.48
N VAL A 162 15.68 2.01 -2.88
CA VAL A 162 15.36 2.18 -1.46
C VAL A 162 13.91 2.60 -1.25
N SER A 163 13.42 2.50 -0.01
CA SER A 163 12.00 2.74 0.33
C SER A 163 11.43 4.09 -0.14
N CYS A 164 12.27 5.11 -0.35
CA CYS A 164 11.81 6.42 -0.80
C CYS A 164 11.50 6.48 -2.31
N ASP A 165 12.16 5.65 -3.11
CA ASP A 165 12.03 5.65 -4.58
C ASP A 165 10.69 5.06 -5.02
N LEU A 166 10.16 4.13 -4.21
CA LEU A 166 8.84 3.50 -4.40
C LEU A 166 7.67 4.35 -3.87
N ASN A 167 7.90 5.59 -3.42
CA ASN A 167 6.79 6.49 -3.06
C ASN A 167 5.99 6.85 -4.32
N ASN A 168 4.67 6.65 -4.26
CA ASN A 168 3.74 6.80 -5.40
C ASN A 168 3.85 5.73 -6.48
N ASP A 169 4.62 4.65 -6.27
CA ASP A 169 4.51 3.49 -7.15
C ASP A 169 3.05 2.95 -7.08
N PRO A 170 2.37 2.75 -8.24
CA PRO A 170 0.96 2.38 -8.28
C PRO A 170 0.73 0.87 -8.21
N HIS A 171 1.78 0.04 -8.21
CA HIS A 171 1.68 -1.40 -8.09
C HIS A 171 1.34 -1.77 -6.64
N SER A 172 0.63 -2.88 -6.46
CA SER A 172 0.28 -3.41 -5.13
C SER A 172 1.47 -4.10 -4.45
N SER A 173 2.49 -4.46 -5.22
CA SER A 173 3.77 -5.00 -4.78
C SER A 173 4.78 -4.78 -5.90
N THR A 174 6.05 -4.55 -5.56
CA THR A 174 7.15 -4.48 -6.53
C THR A 174 8.22 -5.47 -6.11
N PHE A 175 8.56 -6.40 -7.02
CA PHE A 175 9.59 -7.40 -6.79
C PHE A 175 10.97 -6.78 -7.07
N GLY A 176 11.75 -6.52 -6.02
CA GLY A 176 13.13 -6.04 -6.14
C GLY A 176 14.08 -7.21 -6.39
N ALA A 177 14.55 -7.39 -7.62
CA ALA A 177 15.33 -8.55 -8.05
C ALA A 177 16.81 -8.53 -7.65
N VAL A 178 17.28 -7.43 -7.04
CA VAL A 178 18.65 -7.26 -6.53
C VAL A 178 18.82 -7.89 -5.13
N TRP A 179 17.73 -8.02 -4.39
CA TRP A 179 17.70 -8.46 -2.98
C TRP A 179 17.25 -9.93 -2.85
#